data_AF-A0A162DMZ2-F1
#
_entry.id   AF-A0A162DMZ2-F1
#
_cell.length_a   1.000
_cell.length_b   1.000
_cell.length_c   1.000
_cell.angle_alpha   90.00
_cell.angle_beta   90.00
_cell.angle_gamma   90.00
#
_symmetry.space_group_name_H-M   'P 1'
#
loop_
_entity.id
_entity.type
_entity.pdbx_description
1 polymer ?
#
loop_
_entity_poly.entity_id
_entity_poly.type
_entity_poly.pdbx_seq_one_letter_code
_entity_poly.pdbx_strand_id
1 'polypeptide(L)'
;MERGTATRKRSKQRNDRQQTLSAQQHAPLLLAQLCSPNLGSQSLPPTAMSLQQALHQLEIVTTGEGFTDLTAQLNHWIASSRIERGVLHLTALHTSCSLTINENADPRVLTDLSAYLKALVPEEGFRPINGLGERRSYLHDDEGPDDMPAHIRTALTCSTLSLSIDQGRLLLGIWQAIYLWEHRRHGSHRRVAIHAIGEMNSHE
;
A
#
# COMPACT_ATOMS: atom_id res chain seq x y z
N MET A 1 -32.70 -30.55 -40.95
CA MET A 1 -32.01 -30.65 -39.64
C MET A 1 -31.01 -31.79 -39.71
N GLU A 2 -29.75 -31.45 -39.96
CA GLU A 2 -28.55 -32.31 -40.13
C GLU A 2 -27.35 -31.35 -39.94
N ARG A 3 -26.12 -31.71 -39.52
CA ARG A 3 -25.43 -32.89 -38.95
C ARG A 3 -24.11 -32.37 -38.31
N GLY A 4 -23.44 -33.15 -37.43
CA GLY A 4 -22.02 -32.92 -37.04
C GLY A 4 -21.68 -33.19 -35.57
N THR A 5 -21.28 -34.40 -35.16
CA THR A 5 -19.89 -34.93 -35.06
C THR A 5 -19.01 -34.28 -33.97
N ALA A 6 -18.93 -34.85 -32.74
CA ALA A 6 -17.84 -35.75 -32.23
C ALA A 6 -16.90 -35.03 -31.20
N THR A 7 -15.95 -35.61 -30.41
CA THR A 7 -15.33 -36.96 -30.36
C THR A 7 -14.73 -37.34 -28.96
N ARG A 8 -14.91 -38.60 -28.50
CA ARG A 8 -14.04 -39.45 -27.61
C ARG A 8 -13.37 -38.96 -26.28
N LYS A 9 -13.56 -39.83 -25.25
CA LYS A 9 -12.59 -40.40 -24.25
C LYS A 9 -11.84 -39.50 -23.22
N ARG A 10 -11.94 -39.85 -21.92
CA ARG A 10 -10.91 -40.62 -21.16
C ARG A 10 -11.32 -40.98 -19.69
N SER A 11 -10.68 -42.04 -19.18
CA SER A 11 -10.45 -42.53 -17.78
C SER A 11 -11.15 -41.87 -16.57
N LYS A 12 -11.75 -42.59 -15.59
CA LYS A 12 -11.31 -43.75 -14.76
C LYS A 12 -10.40 -43.35 -13.56
N GLN A 13 -10.80 -43.80 -12.35
CA GLN A 13 -10.11 -43.72 -11.02
C GLN A 13 -9.97 -42.30 -10.44
N ARG A 14 -10.34 -42.03 -9.18
CA ARG A 14 -9.89 -42.73 -7.96
C ARG A 14 -10.92 -42.69 -6.81
N ASN A 15 -10.97 -43.80 -6.06
CA ASN A 15 -11.60 -43.89 -4.75
C ASN A 15 -10.54 -43.53 -3.67
N ASP A 16 -10.86 -43.79 -2.39
CA ASP A 16 -9.95 -43.83 -1.23
C ASP A 16 -9.68 -42.49 -0.50
N ARG A 17 -10.71 -42.06 0.25
CA ARG A 17 -10.53 -41.29 1.51
C ARG A 17 -10.90 -42.18 2.69
N GLN A 18 -9.96 -42.99 3.18
CA GLN A 18 -10.02 -43.61 4.52
C GLN A 18 -8.66 -44.20 4.91
N GLN A 19 -7.96 -43.54 5.84
CA GLN A 19 -6.90 -44.11 6.71
C GLN A 19 -6.71 -43.09 7.86
N THR A 20 -7.39 -43.31 8.98
CA THR A 20 -6.82 -43.86 10.23
C THR A 20 -5.87 -42.92 10.95
N LEU A 21 -6.43 -42.10 11.85
CA LEU A 21 -5.70 -41.43 12.94
C LEU A 21 -5.75 -42.32 14.18
N SER A 22 -4.63 -42.93 14.56
CA SER A 22 -4.43 -43.51 15.90
C SER A 22 -2.95 -43.69 16.21
N ALA A 23 -2.43 -42.92 17.17
CA ALA A 23 -1.34 -43.29 18.06
C ALA A 23 -1.23 -42.21 19.15
N GLN A 24 -1.33 -42.62 20.40
CA GLN A 24 -1.21 -41.78 21.58
C GLN A 24 0.07 -42.21 22.35
N GLN A 25 0.51 -41.38 23.29
CA GLN A 25 1.27 -41.74 24.51
C GLN A 25 2.84 -41.74 24.55
N HIS A 26 3.33 -40.95 25.54
CA HIS A 26 4.57 -41.06 26.36
C HIS A 26 5.94 -40.80 25.68
N ALA A 27 6.95 -40.17 26.30
CA ALA A 27 7.15 -39.35 27.54
C ALA A 27 8.60 -38.75 27.47
N PRO A 28 9.25 -38.17 28.51
CA PRO A 28 8.81 -37.44 29.72
C PRO A 28 9.40 -36.00 29.79
N LEU A 29 9.19 -35.28 30.91
CA LEU A 29 9.97 -34.07 31.24
C LEU A 29 11.44 -34.43 31.53
N LEU A 30 12.38 -33.57 31.15
CA LEU A 30 13.72 -33.52 31.72
C LEU A 30 14.01 -32.13 32.31
N LEU A 31 14.74 -32.12 33.43
CA LEU A 31 15.06 -30.93 34.24
C LEU A 31 15.73 -29.81 33.44
N ALA A 32 15.30 -28.58 33.70
CA ALA A 32 16.13 -27.40 33.47
C ALA A 32 17.32 -27.42 34.43
N GLN A 33 18.47 -27.91 33.97
CA GLN A 33 19.74 -27.77 34.70
C GLN A 33 20.32 -26.39 34.45
N LEU A 34 20.23 -25.55 35.49
CA LEU A 34 20.98 -24.31 35.63
C LEU A 34 22.48 -24.61 35.46
N CYS A 35 23.10 -24.03 34.43
CA CYS A 35 24.56 -23.99 34.30
C CYS A 35 25.01 -22.52 34.29
N SER A 36 26.05 -22.24 35.08
CA SER A 36 26.43 -20.91 35.54
C SER A 36 26.80 -19.91 34.44
N PRO A 37 26.72 -18.59 34.71
CA PRO A 37 27.17 -17.57 33.78
C PRO A 37 28.70 -17.61 33.65
N ASN A 38 29.19 -18.21 32.57
CA ASN A 38 30.58 -18.02 32.18
C ASN A 38 30.71 -16.63 31.54
N LEU A 39 31.04 -15.63 32.37
CA LEU A 39 31.40 -14.26 31.98
C LEU A 39 32.78 -14.24 31.28
N GLY A 40 32.93 -15.06 30.25
CA GLY A 40 33.98 -14.90 29.26
C GLY A 40 33.68 -13.65 28.43
N SER A 41 34.70 -12.83 28.21
CA SER A 41 34.63 -11.62 27.40
C SER A 41 34.39 -11.94 25.92
N GLN A 42 33.14 -12.25 25.57
CA GLN A 42 32.71 -12.27 24.18
C GLN A 42 32.69 -10.83 23.68
N SER A 43 33.66 -10.49 22.84
CA SER A 43 33.58 -9.31 21.99
C SER A 43 32.24 -9.37 21.25
N LEU A 44 31.47 -8.27 21.30
CA LEU A 44 30.24 -8.15 20.51
C LEU A 44 30.55 -8.52 19.04
N PRO A 45 29.68 -9.32 18.37
CA PRO A 45 29.86 -9.62 16.97
C PRO A 45 29.89 -8.31 16.15
N PRO A 46 30.59 -8.28 15.00
CA PRO A 46 30.85 -7.05 14.27
C PRO A 46 29.54 -6.33 13.92
N THR A 47 29.46 -5.06 14.35
CA THR A 47 28.38 -4.10 14.04
C THR A 47 26.96 -4.66 14.21
N ALA A 48 26.44 -4.60 15.45
CA ALA A 48 25.00 -4.68 15.68
C ALA A 48 24.30 -3.56 14.91
N MET A 49 23.57 -3.90 13.84
CA MET A 49 22.82 -2.93 13.06
C MET A 49 21.73 -2.31 13.93
N SER A 50 21.86 -1.02 14.23
CA SER A 50 20.90 -0.33 15.09
C SER A 50 19.60 -0.09 14.32
N LEU A 51 18.49 -0.66 14.80
CA LEU A 51 17.17 -0.27 14.31
C LEU A 51 16.88 1.17 14.75
N GLN A 52 16.55 2.01 13.79
CA GLN A 52 16.19 3.41 13.98
C GLN A 52 14.79 3.69 13.47
N GLN A 53 14.20 4.79 13.93
CA GLN A 53 12.94 5.31 13.43
C GLN A 53 13.06 6.81 13.16
N ALA A 54 12.40 7.29 12.11
CA ALA A 54 12.32 8.70 11.77
C ALA A 54 10.88 9.07 11.41
N LEU A 55 10.34 10.10 12.07
CA LEU A 55 8.99 10.62 11.82
C LEU A 55 9.08 12.05 11.29
N HIS A 56 8.32 12.34 10.24
CA HIS A 56 8.25 13.66 9.60
C HIS A 56 6.86 13.91 9.02
N GLN A 57 6.59 15.14 8.60
CA GLN A 57 5.37 15.52 7.88
C GLN A 57 5.75 16.35 6.67
N LEU A 58 5.51 15.81 5.48
CA LEU A 58 5.72 16.50 4.22
C LEU A 58 4.52 17.40 3.91
N GLU A 59 4.78 18.66 3.57
CA GLU A 59 3.78 19.61 3.11
C GLU A 59 3.81 19.71 1.59
N ILE A 60 2.63 19.63 0.97
CA ILE A 60 2.45 19.51 -0.47
C ILE A 60 1.40 20.55 -0.89
N VAL A 61 1.76 21.46 -1.78
CA VAL A 61 0.80 22.40 -2.38
C VAL A 61 0.30 21.81 -3.68
N THR A 62 -0.99 21.45 -3.73
CA THR A 62 -1.65 21.02 -4.98
C THR A 62 -2.18 22.25 -5.72
N THR A 63 -2.24 22.21 -7.05
CA THR A 63 -2.82 23.30 -7.87
C THR A 63 -4.30 23.07 -8.19
N GLY A 64 -4.78 21.85 -7.97
CA GLY A 64 -6.11 21.36 -8.29
C GLY A 64 -6.08 19.85 -8.50
N GLU A 65 -7.19 19.30 -8.96
CA GLU A 65 -7.37 17.87 -9.17
C GLU A 65 -6.31 17.26 -10.10
N GLY A 66 -5.68 16.16 -9.68
CA GLY A 66 -4.59 15.54 -10.42
C GLY A 66 -3.60 14.82 -9.53
N PHE A 67 -2.38 14.64 -10.04
CA PHE A 67 -1.34 13.83 -9.40
C PHE A 67 -0.09 14.67 -9.16
N THR A 68 0.41 14.67 -7.93
CA THR A 68 1.69 15.28 -7.54
C THR A 68 2.68 14.17 -7.22
N ASP A 69 3.75 14.04 -8.00
CA ASP A 69 4.81 13.05 -7.77
C ASP A 69 5.62 13.42 -6.52
N LEU A 70 5.65 12.53 -5.55
CA LEU A 70 6.37 12.66 -4.29
C LEU A 70 7.72 11.93 -4.31
N THR A 71 7.99 11.11 -5.32
CA THR A 71 9.10 10.14 -5.34
C THR A 71 10.47 10.79 -5.07
N ALA A 72 10.74 11.95 -5.67
CA ALA A 72 11.98 12.68 -5.45
C ALA A 72 12.09 13.25 -4.02
N GLN A 73 11.00 13.82 -3.50
CA GLN A 73 10.94 14.40 -2.15
C GLN A 73 11.08 13.32 -1.07
N LEU A 74 10.40 12.18 -1.25
CA LEU A 74 10.51 11.01 -0.37
C LEU A 74 11.92 10.44 -0.36
N ASN A 75 12.56 10.25 -1.52
CA ASN A 75 13.94 9.75 -1.59
C ASN A 75 14.95 10.73 -0.97
N HIS A 76 14.77 12.04 -1.16
CA HIS A 76 15.60 13.05 -0.49
C HIS A 76 15.47 12.97 1.04
N TRP A 77 14.24 12.81 1.54
CA TRP A 77 13.99 12.65 2.97
C TRP A 77 14.56 11.35 3.53
N ILE A 78 14.41 10.21 2.84
CA ILE A 78 14.99 8.92 3.26
C ILE A 78 16.51 9.04 3.37
N ALA A 79 17.18 9.60 2.37
CA ALA A 79 18.63 9.83 2.41
C ALA A 79 19.03 10.70 3.61
N SER A 80 18.26 11.74 3.95
CA SER A 80 18.51 12.58 5.13
C SER A 80 18.35 11.83 6.46
N SER A 81 17.50 10.80 6.51
CA SER A 81 17.32 9.93 7.69
C SER A 81 18.45 8.91 7.90
N ARG A 82 19.31 8.71 6.89
CA ARG A 82 20.38 7.68 6.81
C ARG A 82 19.90 6.22 6.97
N ILE A 83 18.59 5.95 6.93
CA ILE A 83 18.06 4.59 6.92
C ILE A 83 18.36 3.96 5.55
N GLU A 84 19.19 2.93 5.54
CA GLU A 84 19.63 2.21 4.34
C GLU A 84 18.64 1.15 3.89
N ARG A 85 18.12 0.37 4.85
CA ARG A 85 17.15 -0.70 4.61
C ARG A 85 16.04 -0.66 5.64
N GLY A 86 14.80 -0.85 5.21
CA GLY A 86 13.67 -0.82 6.14
C GLY A 86 12.33 -0.67 5.46
N VAL A 87 11.38 -0.06 6.17
CA VAL A 87 10.03 0.25 5.69
C VAL A 87 9.75 1.74 5.86
N LEU A 88 9.12 2.33 4.85
CA LEU A 88 8.52 3.65 4.89
C LEU A 88 6.99 3.50 4.95
N HIS A 89 6.36 4.03 5.99
CA HIS A 89 4.91 4.18 6.07
C HIS A 89 4.53 5.63 5.77
N LEU A 90 3.55 5.81 4.90
CA LEU A 90 3.00 7.09 4.48
C LEU A 90 1.52 7.16 4.86
N THR A 91 1.08 8.30 5.39
CA THR A 91 -0.33 8.57 5.71
C THR A 91 -0.72 9.97 5.25
N ALA A 92 -1.65 10.06 4.28
CA ALA A 92 -2.31 11.32 3.96
C ALA A 92 -3.19 11.74 5.15
N LEU A 93 -2.95 12.93 5.70
CA LEU A 93 -3.67 13.47 6.85
C LEU A 93 -4.97 14.19 6.43
N HIS A 94 -5.66 13.63 5.42
CA HIS A 94 -6.79 14.23 4.72
C HIS A 94 -7.77 13.16 4.23
N THR A 95 -9.05 13.52 4.12
CA THR A 95 -10.14 12.65 3.64
C THR A 95 -10.56 12.90 2.19
N SER A 96 -9.99 13.92 1.55
CA SER A 96 -10.34 14.37 0.18
C SER A 96 -9.16 14.31 -0.81
N CYS A 97 -8.08 13.61 -0.45
CA CYS A 97 -6.97 13.26 -1.35
C CYS A 97 -6.41 11.89 -0.96
N SER A 98 -5.63 11.27 -1.85
CA SER A 98 -5.15 9.89 -1.68
C SER A 98 -3.67 9.75 -1.99
N LEU A 99 -3.10 8.60 -1.65
CA LEU A 99 -1.77 8.17 -2.06
C LEU A 99 -1.91 6.99 -3.03
N THR A 100 -1.06 6.93 -4.05
CA THR A 100 -1.04 5.80 -4.97
C THR A 100 0.37 5.52 -5.52
N ILE A 101 0.58 4.29 -5.96
CA ILE A 101 1.75 3.88 -6.74
C ILE A 101 1.26 3.64 -8.16
N ASN A 102 1.82 4.33 -9.14
CA ASN A 102 1.39 4.16 -10.53
C ASN A 102 2.48 4.41 -11.56
N GLU A 103 2.12 4.29 -12.84
CA GLU A 103 3.05 4.48 -13.96
C GLU A 103 3.57 5.93 -14.04
N ASN A 104 4.89 6.07 -14.25
CA ASN A 104 5.57 7.35 -14.45
C ASN A 104 6.11 7.58 -15.88
N ALA A 105 5.91 6.62 -16.78
CA ALA A 105 6.38 6.70 -18.16
C ALA A 105 5.34 7.34 -19.11
N ASP A 106 4.07 6.91 -19.03
CA ASP A 106 2.98 7.46 -19.86
C ASP A 106 1.96 8.27 -19.04
N PRO A 107 1.86 9.60 -19.23
CA PRO A 107 0.90 10.45 -18.51
C PRO A 107 -0.57 10.16 -18.86
N ARG A 108 -0.84 9.37 -19.91
CA ARG A 108 -2.20 8.92 -20.25
C ARG A 108 -2.77 8.01 -19.17
N VAL A 109 -1.94 7.20 -18.49
CA VAL A 109 -2.40 6.32 -17.40
C VAL A 109 -3.03 7.14 -16.27
N LEU A 110 -2.40 8.25 -15.86
CA LEU A 110 -2.91 9.15 -14.84
C LEU A 110 -4.19 9.88 -15.32
N THR A 111 -4.23 10.26 -16.61
CA THR A 111 -5.41 10.86 -17.24
C THR A 111 -6.63 9.92 -17.20
N ASP A 112 -6.44 8.66 -17.61
CA ASP A 112 -7.49 7.65 -17.66
C ASP A 112 -7.96 7.25 -16.24
N LEU A 113 -7.05 7.18 -15.26
CA LEU A 113 -7.40 6.97 -13.85
C LEU A 113 -8.27 8.10 -13.29
N SER A 114 -7.93 9.36 -13.59
CA SER A 114 -8.76 10.53 -13.23
C SER A 114 -10.14 10.47 -13.89
N ALA A 115 -10.19 10.23 -15.21
CA ALA A 115 -11.43 10.13 -15.96
C ALA A 115 -12.33 8.99 -15.45
N TYR A 116 -11.74 7.84 -15.11
CA TYR A 116 -12.47 6.69 -14.57
C TYR A 116 -13.08 6.97 -13.19
N LEU A 117 -12.32 7.54 -12.24
CA LEU A 117 -12.89 7.89 -10.92
C LEU A 117 -13.93 9.00 -10.99
N LYS A 118 -13.84 9.92 -11.96
CA LYS A 118 -14.90 10.90 -12.24
C LYS A 118 -16.18 10.24 -12.73
N ALA A 119 -16.08 9.29 -13.66
CA ALA A 119 -17.23 8.54 -14.17
C ALA A 119 -17.85 7.60 -13.12
N LEU A 120 -17.01 7.03 -12.24
CA LEU A 120 -17.44 6.17 -11.13
C LEU A 120 -18.07 6.96 -9.98
N VAL A 121 -17.59 8.18 -9.73
CA VAL A 121 -18.05 9.08 -8.66
C VAL A 121 -18.36 10.47 -9.23
N PRO A 122 -19.53 10.64 -9.89
CA PRO A 122 -19.93 11.89 -10.54
C PRO A 122 -20.40 12.93 -9.53
N GLU A 123 -20.03 14.20 -9.71
CA GLU A 123 -20.21 15.28 -8.72
C GLU A 123 -21.68 15.66 -8.49
N GLU A 124 -22.41 15.74 -9.60
CA GLU A 124 -23.88 15.70 -9.74
C GLU A 124 -24.64 14.63 -8.93
N GLY A 125 -23.95 13.64 -8.35
CA GLY A 125 -24.55 12.58 -7.54
C GLY A 125 -24.67 11.22 -8.23
N PHE A 126 -25.12 10.24 -7.44
CA PHE A 126 -25.09 8.82 -7.77
C PHE A 126 -26.43 8.30 -8.30
N ARG A 127 -26.38 7.16 -9.01
CA ARG A 127 -27.55 6.36 -9.41
C ARG A 127 -27.49 4.97 -8.76
N PRO A 128 -28.62 4.26 -8.63
CA PRO A 128 -28.62 2.85 -8.28
C PRO A 128 -27.76 2.02 -9.25
N ILE A 129 -26.99 1.07 -8.72
CA ILE A 129 -25.98 0.29 -9.47
C ILE A 129 -26.61 -0.53 -10.61
N ASN A 130 -27.89 -0.89 -10.52
CA ASN A 130 -28.64 -1.57 -11.58
C ASN A 130 -28.97 -0.67 -12.79
N GLY A 131 -28.58 0.61 -12.77
CA GLY A 131 -28.84 1.59 -13.84
C GLY A 131 -30.28 2.10 -13.90
N LEU A 132 -31.16 1.65 -13.01
CA LEU A 132 -32.58 1.98 -13.00
C LEU A 132 -32.91 2.95 -11.85
N GLY A 133 -33.66 4.00 -12.18
CA GLY A 133 -34.09 5.02 -11.22
C GLY A 133 -33.38 6.35 -11.38
N GLU A 134 -33.81 7.31 -10.56
CA GLU A 134 -33.34 8.69 -10.61
C GLU A 134 -31.95 8.85 -9.97
N ARG A 135 -31.24 9.89 -10.40
CA ARG A 135 -29.99 10.31 -9.76
C ARG A 135 -30.32 11.03 -8.45
N ARG A 136 -29.51 10.79 -7.42
CA ARG A 136 -29.60 11.45 -6.12
C ARG A 136 -28.33 12.25 -5.89
N SER A 137 -28.48 13.54 -5.60
CA SER A 137 -27.38 14.37 -5.11
C SER A 137 -26.78 13.79 -3.83
N TYR A 138 -25.52 14.10 -3.58
CA TYR A 138 -24.93 13.88 -2.26
C TYR A 138 -25.53 14.85 -1.23
N LEU A 139 -25.49 14.48 0.04
CA LEU A 139 -25.99 15.31 1.16
C LEU A 139 -24.89 16.13 1.84
N HIS A 140 -23.65 15.97 1.42
CA HIS A 140 -22.47 16.64 1.96
C HIS A 140 -21.77 17.36 0.81
N ASP A 141 -22.14 18.62 0.65
CA ASP A 141 -21.63 19.55 -0.36
C ASP A 141 -21.26 20.90 0.29
N ASP A 142 -20.93 20.88 1.59
CA ASP A 142 -20.60 22.03 2.42
C ASP A 142 -19.38 22.80 1.87
N GLU A 143 -18.38 22.09 1.35
CA GLU A 143 -17.23 22.67 0.65
C GLU A 143 -17.41 22.74 -0.88
N GLY A 144 -18.61 22.45 -1.40
CA GLY A 144 -18.97 22.49 -2.81
C GLY A 144 -19.28 21.12 -3.45
N PRO A 145 -19.66 21.10 -4.74
CA PRO A 145 -20.16 19.90 -5.43
C PRO A 145 -19.13 18.77 -5.61
N ASP A 146 -17.85 19.03 -5.39
CA ASP A 146 -16.76 18.04 -5.46
C ASP A 146 -16.41 17.40 -4.10
N ASP A 147 -17.08 17.82 -3.02
CA ASP A 147 -16.74 17.46 -1.64
C ASP A 147 -16.97 15.96 -1.29
N MET A 148 -18.24 15.51 -1.19
CA MET A 148 -18.53 14.08 -1.04
C MET A 148 -17.91 13.20 -2.13
N PRO A 149 -17.86 13.60 -3.42
CA PRO A 149 -17.10 12.86 -4.44
C PRO A 149 -15.65 12.58 -4.06
N ALA A 150 -14.91 13.57 -3.56
CA ALA A 150 -13.53 13.39 -3.13
C ALA A 150 -13.39 12.48 -1.90
N HIS A 151 -14.36 12.52 -0.98
CA HIS A 151 -14.44 11.58 0.14
C HIS A 151 -14.65 10.14 -0.34
N ILE A 152 -15.55 9.91 -1.30
CA ILE A 152 -15.80 8.58 -1.87
C ILE A 152 -14.57 8.09 -2.66
N ARG A 153 -13.95 8.93 -3.50
CA ARG A 153 -12.73 8.56 -4.25
C ARG A 153 -11.57 8.22 -3.31
N THR A 154 -11.45 8.91 -2.18
CA THR A 154 -10.47 8.58 -1.14
C THR A 154 -10.77 7.24 -0.47
N ALA A 155 -12.03 6.97 -0.13
CA ALA A 155 -12.46 5.69 0.45
C ALA A 155 -12.34 4.49 -0.52
N LEU A 156 -12.39 4.72 -1.83
CA LEU A 156 -12.20 3.71 -2.88
C LEU A 156 -10.73 3.47 -3.26
N THR A 157 -9.80 4.27 -2.74
CA THR A 157 -8.36 4.17 -3.05
C THR A 157 -7.56 3.95 -1.77
N CYS A 158 -6.51 4.73 -1.50
CA CYS A 158 -5.64 4.53 -0.35
C CYS A 158 -5.29 5.86 0.31
N SER A 159 -5.53 5.99 1.62
CA SER A 159 -4.99 7.09 2.44
C SER A 159 -3.59 6.77 2.99
N THR A 160 -3.14 5.52 2.89
CA THR A 160 -1.83 5.06 3.38
C THR A 160 -1.08 4.22 2.35
N LEU A 161 0.25 4.21 2.43
CA LEU A 161 1.12 3.29 1.70
C LEU A 161 2.21 2.76 2.65
N SER A 162 2.65 1.53 2.44
CA SER A 162 3.84 0.97 3.08
C SER A 162 4.79 0.47 2.00
N LEU A 163 6.02 0.99 2.00
CA LEU A 163 7.01 0.83 0.93
C LEU A 163 8.31 0.31 1.53
N SER A 164 9.05 -0.53 0.79
CA SER A 164 10.40 -0.94 1.20
C SER A 164 11.42 0.15 0.92
N ILE A 165 12.37 0.32 1.83
CA ILE A 165 13.60 1.10 1.65
C ILE A 165 14.75 0.12 1.40
N ASP A 166 15.55 0.35 0.37
CA ASP A 166 16.84 -0.32 0.13
C ASP A 166 17.83 0.69 -0.49
N GLN A 167 19.10 0.59 -0.10
CA GLN A 167 20.18 1.49 -0.52
C GLN A 167 19.84 2.99 -0.32
N GLY A 168 19.22 3.32 0.81
CA GLY A 168 18.90 4.71 1.18
C GLY A 168 17.78 5.36 0.36
N ARG A 169 16.97 4.56 -0.35
CA ARG A 169 15.89 5.03 -1.24
C ARG A 169 14.71 4.07 -1.29
N LEU A 170 13.60 4.52 -1.84
CA LEU A 170 12.44 3.68 -2.14
C LEU A 170 12.81 2.57 -3.13
N LEU A 171 12.52 1.31 -2.76
CA LEU A 171 12.59 0.17 -3.65
C LEU A 171 11.33 0.12 -4.53
N LEU A 172 11.44 0.69 -5.73
CA LEU A 172 10.37 0.78 -6.73
C LEU A 172 10.74 0.04 -8.02
N GLY A 173 9.75 -0.50 -8.71
CA GLY A 173 9.89 -0.96 -10.09
C GLY A 173 10.19 0.20 -11.04
N ILE A 174 10.79 -0.09 -12.21
CA ILE A 174 11.30 0.94 -13.14
C ILE A 174 10.24 1.92 -13.67
N TRP A 175 8.96 1.55 -13.63
CA TRP A 175 7.83 2.38 -14.06
C TRP A 175 7.04 2.97 -12.89
N GLN A 176 7.42 2.73 -11.63
CA GLN A 176 6.64 3.14 -10.47
C GLN A 176 7.09 4.50 -9.93
N ALA A 177 6.13 5.39 -9.70
CA ALA A 177 6.26 6.57 -8.86
C ALA A 177 5.18 6.60 -7.77
N ILE A 178 5.45 7.33 -6.70
CA ILE A 178 4.53 7.59 -5.58
C ILE A 178 3.85 8.93 -5.81
N TYR A 179 2.53 8.95 -5.89
CA TYR A 179 1.75 10.16 -6.11
C TYR A 179 0.85 10.48 -4.93
N LEU A 180 0.72 11.78 -4.60
CA LEU A 180 -0.49 12.30 -3.99
C LEU A 180 -1.51 12.55 -5.12
N TRP A 181 -2.69 11.97 -4.98
CA TRP A 181 -3.83 12.17 -5.87
C TRP A 181 -4.80 13.15 -5.23
N GLU A 182 -4.86 14.36 -5.76
CA GLU A 182 -5.82 15.39 -5.39
C GLU A 182 -7.15 15.12 -6.09
N HIS A 183 -8.24 15.04 -5.31
CA HIS A 183 -9.59 14.81 -5.84
C HIS A 183 -10.46 16.08 -5.85
N ARG A 184 -10.04 17.15 -5.15
CA ARG A 184 -10.74 18.44 -5.17
C ARG A 184 -10.31 19.27 -6.38
N ARG A 185 -11.24 20.01 -6.99
CA ARG A 185 -10.96 20.85 -8.17
C ARG A 185 -9.97 21.95 -7.87
N HIS A 186 -10.06 22.54 -6.68
CA HIS A 186 -9.18 23.61 -6.22
C HIS A 186 -8.00 23.04 -5.44
N GLY A 187 -6.83 23.61 -5.68
CA GLY A 187 -5.60 23.28 -4.96
C GLY A 187 -5.69 23.55 -3.46
N SER A 188 -4.93 22.79 -2.68
CA SER A 188 -4.93 22.84 -1.21
C SER A 188 -3.55 22.55 -0.63
N HIS A 189 -3.37 22.90 0.64
CA HIS A 189 -2.20 22.51 1.43
C HIS A 189 -2.42 21.12 2.01
N ARG A 190 -1.88 20.12 1.33
CA ARG A 190 -1.92 18.71 1.75
C ARG A 190 -0.73 18.37 2.65
N ARG A 191 -0.94 17.43 3.57
CA ARG A 191 0.06 16.95 4.53
C ARG A 191 0.10 15.43 4.51
N VAL A 192 1.31 14.88 4.39
CA VAL A 192 1.56 13.45 4.44
C VAL A 192 2.52 13.17 5.59
N ALA A 193 2.07 12.42 6.59
CA ALA A 193 2.96 11.89 7.61
C ALA A 193 3.84 10.80 7.00
N ILE A 194 5.14 10.86 7.33
CA ILE A 194 6.17 9.93 6.86
C ILE A 194 6.80 9.30 8.09
N HIS A 195 6.75 7.99 8.20
CA HIS A 195 7.40 7.24 9.27
C HIS A 195 8.26 6.13 8.68
N ALA A 196 9.59 6.27 8.78
CA ALA A 196 10.52 5.21 8.42
C ALA A 196 10.97 4.45 9.67
N ILE A 197 11.14 3.12 9.53
CA ILE A 197 11.81 2.27 10.52
C ILE A 197 12.79 1.37 9.76
N GLY A 198 14.06 1.31 10.18
CA GLY A 198 15.07 0.53 9.47
C GLY A 198 16.48 0.61 10.06
N GLU A 199 17.42 0.00 9.37
CA GLU A 199 18.84 -0.09 9.73
C GLU A 199 19.60 1.12 9.13
N MET A 200 20.46 1.77 9.92
CA MET A 200 21.47 2.70 9.40
C MET A 200 22.71 1.94 8.92
N ASN A 201 23.43 2.50 7.94
CA ASN A 201 24.80 2.06 7.64
C ASN A 201 25.71 2.36 8.84
N SER A 202 26.48 1.37 9.30
CA SER A 202 27.42 1.51 10.42
C SER A 202 28.86 1.78 9.95
N HIS A 203 28.99 2.43 8.79
CA HIS A 203 30.25 2.70 8.09
C HIS A 203 30.49 4.20 7.89
N GLU A 204 30.66 4.94 8.99
CA GLU A 204 31.42 6.20 9.08
C GLU A 204 32.41 6.09 10.26
#